data_AF-A0AAU4IZX5-F1
#
_entry.id   AF-A0AAU4IZX5-F1
#
_cell.length_a   1.000
_cell.length_b   1.000
_cell.length_c   1.000
_cell.angle_alpha   90.00
_cell.angle_beta   90.00
_cell.angle_gamma   90.00
#
_symmetry.space_group_name_H-M   'P 1'
#
loop_
_entity.id
_entity.type
_entity.pdbx_description
1 polymer ?
#
loop_
_entity_poly.entity_id
_entity_poly.type
_entity_poly.pdbx_seq_one_letter_code
_entity_poly.pdbx_strand_id
1 'polypeptide(L)'
;MEMPGGLAMAGQGEDRDGLTLDRLHVPLGPFLADWPAGLTLRVVLQGDVVQRADLDEPPAGGPAGPGPDPGPFWSRPWVRAAAGEPVGVGEASRRRAAAHLDSLGRLLSVAGWPAEAVTARRLRDDLLAEAPGSALRPRVERFARRVGRSRTLYWLTRGIGVLGAADARAAGVTGPAARATGGDVPARYRQWLTEVLYDVRRLEDPAPLDPAALESPRGRWDAGRPPSRALARLLPRLLAGVEWGAARLVVAGLDPDPDELAAYRPEAARG
;
A
#
# COMPACT_ATOMS: atom_id res chain seq x y z
N MET A 1 -14.52 -3.55 44.39
CA MET A 1 -13.18 -2.96 44.61
C MET A 1 -13.21 -1.62 43.93
N GLU A 2 -13.13 -0.54 44.69
CA GLU A 2 -13.21 0.82 44.18
C GLU A 2 -11.90 1.13 43.42
N MET A 3 -12.03 1.47 42.14
CA MET A 3 -10.88 1.68 41.26
C MET A 3 -10.24 3.04 41.55
N PRO A 4 -8.91 3.19 41.55
CA PRO A 4 -8.28 4.49 41.79
C PRO A 4 -8.78 5.51 40.76
N GLY A 5 -9.39 6.60 41.23
CA GLY A 5 -9.88 7.69 40.38
C GLY A 5 -11.16 7.38 39.56
N GLY A 6 -11.86 6.28 39.83
CA GLY A 6 -13.14 5.95 39.16
C GLY A 6 -13.03 5.55 37.69
N LEU A 7 -11.81 5.38 37.18
CA LEU A 7 -11.53 4.90 35.83
C LEU A 7 -11.33 3.38 35.86
N ALA A 8 -11.99 2.67 34.94
CA ALA A 8 -11.76 1.24 34.77
C ALA A 8 -10.32 1.02 34.29
N MET A 9 -9.58 0.11 34.95
CA MET A 9 -8.28 -0.32 34.48
C MET A 9 -8.42 -1.07 33.16
N ALA A 10 -7.34 -1.09 32.37
CA ALA A 10 -7.31 -1.86 31.14
C ALA A 10 -7.59 -3.34 31.42
N GLY A 11 -8.38 -3.97 30.55
CA GLY A 11 -8.62 -5.41 30.63
C GLY A 11 -7.32 -6.17 30.35
N GLN A 12 -7.09 -7.25 31.07
CA GLN A 12 -5.92 -8.11 30.86
C GLN A 12 -6.23 -9.25 29.87
N GLY A 13 -5.20 -9.77 29.20
CA GLY A 13 -5.29 -10.99 28.41
C GLY A 13 -4.00 -11.80 28.49
N GLU A 14 -4.08 -13.09 28.18
CA GLU A 14 -2.91 -13.96 28.09
C GLU A 14 -1.99 -13.53 26.94
N ASP A 15 -0.67 -13.55 27.17
CA ASP A 15 0.37 -13.29 26.18
C ASP A 15 1.19 -14.57 25.87
N ARG A 16 2.07 -14.50 24.86
CA ARG A 16 2.89 -15.59 24.30
C ARG A 16 3.72 -16.36 25.33
N ASP A 17 4.12 -15.70 26.41
CA ASP A 17 4.95 -16.25 27.50
C ASP A 17 4.13 -16.71 28.72
N GLY A 18 2.80 -16.65 28.63
CA GLY A 18 1.89 -16.97 29.73
C GLY A 18 1.74 -15.83 30.75
N LEU A 19 2.30 -14.65 30.50
CA LEU A 19 2.07 -13.47 31.32
C LEU A 19 0.79 -12.76 30.89
N THR A 20 0.07 -12.20 31.86
CA THR A 20 -1.09 -11.35 31.60
C THR A 20 -0.64 -9.92 31.34
N LEU A 21 -0.77 -9.45 30.10
CA LEU A 21 -0.49 -8.06 29.73
C LEU A 21 -1.78 -7.27 29.54
N ASP A 22 -1.71 -5.98 29.86
CA ASP A 22 -2.80 -5.03 29.63
C ASP A 22 -3.11 -4.93 28.12
N ARG A 23 -4.39 -4.93 27.80
CA ARG A 23 -4.88 -4.72 26.44
C ARG A 23 -5.01 -3.23 26.16
N LEU A 24 -4.19 -2.74 25.24
CA LEU A 24 -4.22 -1.35 24.81
C LEU A 24 -4.95 -1.22 23.47
N HIS A 25 -6.04 -0.46 23.45
CA HIS A 25 -6.77 -0.13 22.23
C HIS A 25 -6.19 1.15 21.61
N VAL A 26 -5.58 1.04 20.42
CA VAL A 26 -4.90 2.16 19.75
C VAL A 26 -5.37 2.30 18.31
N PRO A 27 -5.66 3.52 17.82
CA PRO A 27 -5.81 3.76 16.40
C PRO A 27 -4.44 3.90 15.72
N LEU A 28 -4.24 3.16 14.62
CA LEU A 28 -3.15 3.36 13.68
C LEU A 28 -3.61 4.23 12.51
N GLY A 29 -2.96 5.37 12.32
CA GLY A 29 -3.33 6.35 11.29
C GLY A 29 -4.45 7.29 11.75
N PRO A 30 -4.95 8.18 10.86
CA PRO A 30 -4.54 8.35 9.47
C PRO A 30 -3.27 9.21 9.30
N PHE A 31 -2.74 9.79 10.37
CA PHE A 31 -1.66 10.79 10.34
C PHE A 31 -0.28 10.25 10.74
N LEU A 32 -0.08 8.93 10.74
CA LEU A 32 1.22 8.36 11.02
C LEU A 32 2.21 8.68 9.89
N ALA A 33 3.46 8.97 10.23
CA ALA A 33 4.50 9.20 9.22
C ALA A 33 4.65 7.97 8.31
N ASP A 34 4.75 8.20 6.99
CA ASP A 34 4.87 7.14 5.97
C ASP A 34 3.77 6.08 6.01
N TRP A 35 2.57 6.48 6.46
CA TRP A 35 1.35 5.70 6.44
C TRP A 35 0.43 6.13 5.29
N PRO A 36 -0.37 5.23 4.69
CA PRO A 36 -1.38 5.62 3.72
C PRO A 36 -2.38 6.61 4.33
N ALA A 37 -2.38 7.85 3.86
CA ALA A 37 -3.17 8.93 4.44
C ALA A 37 -4.66 8.64 4.33
N GLY A 38 -5.40 8.55 5.44
CA GLY A 38 -6.84 8.22 5.44
C GLY A 38 -7.14 6.74 5.70
N LEU A 39 -6.13 5.87 5.77
CA LEU A 39 -6.29 4.52 6.32
C LEU A 39 -6.26 4.59 7.85
N THR A 40 -7.28 4.06 8.52
CA THR A 40 -7.29 3.89 9.97
C THR A 40 -7.52 2.43 10.33
N LEU A 41 -6.66 1.88 11.20
CA LEU A 41 -6.83 0.55 11.77
C LEU A 41 -7.00 0.68 13.28
N ARG A 42 -8.09 0.15 13.84
CA ARG A 42 -8.21 -0.01 15.30
C ARG A 42 -7.53 -1.31 15.69
N VAL A 43 -6.48 -1.21 16.51
CA VAL A 43 -5.73 -2.37 16.97
C VAL A 43 -5.88 -2.56 18.47
N VAL A 44 -5.83 -3.83 18.89
CA VAL A 44 -5.63 -4.23 20.28
C VAL A 44 -4.20 -4.72 20.40
N LEU A 45 -3.41 -4.03 21.21
CA LEU A 45 -2.03 -4.39 21.50
C LEU A 45 -1.93 -5.06 22.87
N GLN A 46 -1.00 -6.00 22.98
CA GLN A 46 -0.45 -6.46 24.25
C GLN A 46 1.07 -6.42 24.11
N GLY A 47 1.71 -5.56 24.91
CA GLY A 47 3.08 -5.15 24.63
C GLY A 47 3.18 -4.46 23.27
N ASP A 48 4.04 -4.97 22.39
CA ASP A 48 4.18 -4.52 21.01
C ASP A 48 3.45 -5.41 19.99
N VAL A 49 2.79 -6.49 20.42
CA VAL A 49 2.10 -7.44 19.55
C VAL A 49 0.66 -7.01 19.30
N VAL A 50 0.28 -6.98 18.03
CA VAL A 50 -1.11 -6.78 17.60
C VAL A 50 -1.88 -8.08 17.81
N GLN A 51 -2.81 -8.08 18.75
CA GLN A 51 -3.68 -9.23 19.03
C GLN A 51 -4.89 -9.27 18.10
N ARG A 52 -5.42 -8.09 17.79
CA ARG A 52 -6.55 -7.89 16.90
C ARG A 52 -6.37 -6.60 16.13
N ALA A 53 -6.79 -6.58 14.88
CA ALA A 53 -6.87 -5.39 14.07
C ALA A 53 -8.22 -5.36 13.35
N ASP A 54 -8.86 -4.21 13.31
CA ASP A 54 -10.09 -3.95 12.58
C ASP A 54 -9.84 -2.73 11.66
N LEU A 55 -10.28 -2.83 10.41
CA LEU A 55 -10.22 -1.73 9.46
C LEU A 55 -11.38 -0.78 9.73
N ASP A 56 -11.07 0.49 9.98
CA ASP A 56 -12.09 1.52 10.00
C ASP A 56 -12.45 1.90 8.57
N GLU A 57 -13.75 2.06 8.33
CA GLU A 57 -14.20 2.61 7.05
C GLU A 57 -13.68 4.04 6.94
N PRO A 58 -13.09 4.42 5.78
CA PRO A 58 -12.70 5.80 5.55
C PRO A 58 -13.92 6.70 5.79
N PRO A 59 -13.76 7.88 6.41
CA PRO A 59 -14.86 8.81 6.54
C PRO A 59 -15.48 9.05 5.17
N ALA A 60 -16.79 8.83 5.06
CA ALA A 60 -17.52 9.03 3.82
C ALA A 60 -17.40 10.51 3.41
N GLY A 61 -16.68 10.75 2.32
CA GLY A 61 -16.37 12.08 1.83
C GLY A 61 -14.99 12.56 2.32
N GLY A 62 -14.01 12.53 1.42
CA GLY A 62 -12.89 13.47 1.50
C GLY A 62 -13.43 14.90 1.42
N PRO A 63 -12.63 15.93 1.76
CA PRO A 63 -13.07 17.31 1.62
C PRO A 63 -13.53 17.51 0.17
N ALA A 64 -14.85 17.67 0.00
CA ALA A 64 -15.46 18.14 -1.23
C ALA A 64 -15.02 19.59 -1.40
N GLY A 65 -13.79 19.78 -1.88
CA GLY A 65 -13.41 21.05 -2.47
C GLY A 65 -14.38 21.36 -3.60
N PRO A 66 -14.74 22.63 -3.82
CA PRO A 66 -15.60 22.99 -4.93
C PRO A 66 -14.88 22.70 -6.25
N GLY A 67 -15.15 21.54 -6.84
CA GLY A 67 -14.58 21.06 -8.10
C GLY A 67 -15.00 19.61 -8.40
N PRO A 68 -14.94 19.16 -9.67
CA PRO A 68 -15.15 17.75 -9.97
C PRO A 68 -14.09 16.93 -9.24
N ASP A 69 -14.52 15.98 -8.40
CA ASP A 69 -13.64 15.05 -7.71
C ASP A 69 -12.77 14.33 -8.76
N PRO A 70 -11.44 14.56 -8.80
CA PRO A 70 -10.60 14.10 -9.90
C PRO A 70 -10.40 12.58 -9.94
N GLY A 71 -11.04 11.83 -9.03
CA GLY A 71 -10.91 10.39 -8.88
C GLY A 71 -9.52 9.98 -8.38
N PRO A 72 -9.26 8.66 -8.25
CA PRO A 72 -7.99 8.17 -7.72
C PRO A 72 -6.78 8.64 -8.52
N PHE A 73 -5.86 9.38 -7.88
CA PHE A 73 -4.76 10.05 -8.58
C PHE A 73 -3.83 9.07 -9.30
N TRP A 74 -3.48 7.96 -8.64
CA TRP A 74 -2.56 6.97 -9.20
C TRP A 74 -3.20 6.12 -10.29
N SER A 75 -4.51 5.86 -10.20
CA SER A 75 -5.24 5.04 -11.16
C SER A 75 -5.91 5.86 -12.28
N ARG A 76 -5.71 7.18 -12.30
CA ARG A 76 -6.34 8.10 -13.26
C ARG A 76 -6.18 7.72 -14.74
N PRO A 77 -5.01 7.26 -15.25
CA PRO A 77 -4.91 6.80 -16.64
C PRO A 77 -5.87 5.65 -16.98
N TRP A 78 -6.09 4.72 -16.05
CA TRP A 78 -7.02 3.60 -16.21
C TRP A 78 -8.47 4.04 -16.07
N VAL A 79 -8.76 4.99 -15.17
CA VAL A 79 -10.09 5.60 -15.04
C VAL A 79 -10.49 6.26 -16.36
N ARG A 80 -9.60 7.07 -16.94
CA ARG A 80 -9.81 7.77 -18.22
C ARG A 80 -9.98 6.79 -19.38
N ALA A 81 -9.10 5.80 -19.49
CA ALA A 81 -9.21 4.79 -20.55
C ALA A 81 -10.47 3.92 -20.42
N ALA A 82 -10.90 3.57 -19.20
CA ALA A 82 -12.16 2.86 -18.97
C ALA A 82 -13.40 3.71 -19.35
N ALA A 83 -13.29 5.04 -19.29
CA ALA A 83 -14.30 5.98 -19.78
C ALA A 83 -14.23 6.20 -21.31
N GLY A 84 -13.32 5.54 -22.03
CA GLY A 84 -13.16 5.65 -23.48
C GLY A 84 -12.28 6.82 -23.93
N GLU A 85 -11.62 7.53 -23.00
CA GLU A 85 -10.66 8.57 -23.38
C GLU A 85 -9.37 7.96 -23.98
N PRO A 86 -8.76 8.61 -24.99
CA PRO A 86 -7.48 8.18 -25.52
C PRO A 86 -6.38 8.42 -24.48
N VAL A 87 -5.79 7.34 -24.00
CA VAL A 87 -4.65 7.34 -23.07
C VAL A 87 -3.56 6.46 -23.66
N GLY A 88 -2.31 6.93 -23.68
CA GLY A 88 -1.18 6.14 -24.16
C GLY A 88 -0.60 5.24 -23.08
N VAL A 89 0.00 4.12 -23.48
CA VAL A 89 0.77 3.24 -22.58
C VAL A 89 1.86 4.04 -21.86
N GLY A 90 2.56 4.95 -22.54
CA GLY A 90 3.61 5.76 -21.92
C GLY A 90 3.14 6.58 -20.73
N GLU A 91 1.94 7.18 -20.82
CA GLU A 91 1.30 7.91 -19.71
C GLU A 91 1.01 6.96 -18.53
N ALA A 92 0.43 5.79 -18.82
CA ALA A 92 0.08 4.79 -17.81
C ALA A 92 1.32 4.21 -17.12
N SER A 93 2.34 3.81 -17.88
CA SER A 93 3.62 3.30 -17.37
C SER A 93 4.34 4.37 -16.53
N ARG A 94 4.32 5.64 -16.95
CA ARG A 94 4.88 6.74 -16.16
C ARG A 94 4.18 6.87 -14.80
N ARG A 95 2.84 6.86 -14.80
CA ARG A 95 2.04 6.93 -13.59
C ARG A 95 2.29 5.72 -12.67
N ARG A 96 2.36 4.52 -13.24
CA ARG A 96 2.60 3.29 -12.47
C ARG A 96 4.00 3.22 -11.86
N ALA A 97 5.03 3.56 -12.63
CA ALA A 97 6.39 3.65 -12.12
C ALA A 97 6.50 4.66 -10.96
N ALA A 98 5.87 5.83 -11.10
CA ALA A 98 5.85 6.84 -10.05
C ALA A 98 5.13 6.33 -8.79
N ALA A 99 3.96 5.69 -8.94
CA ALA A 99 3.21 5.11 -7.82
C ALA A 99 4.00 4.03 -7.07
N HIS A 100 4.74 3.16 -7.77
CA HIS A 100 5.59 2.16 -7.13
C HIS A 100 6.82 2.75 -6.44
N LEU A 101 7.43 3.79 -7.02
CA LEU A 101 8.50 4.53 -6.35
C LEU A 101 8.01 5.26 -5.10
N ASP A 102 6.77 5.73 -5.10
CA ASP A 102 6.11 6.28 -3.92
C ASP A 102 5.92 5.22 -2.82
N SER A 103 5.39 4.05 -3.17
CA SER A 103 5.26 2.90 -2.25
C SER A 103 6.62 2.45 -1.70
N LEU A 104 7.64 2.36 -2.56
CA LEU A 104 9.01 2.04 -2.15
C LEU A 104 9.56 3.12 -1.21
N GLY A 105 9.27 4.40 -1.47
CA GLY A 105 9.63 5.50 -0.60
C GLY A 105 9.07 5.34 0.82
N ARG A 106 7.76 5.05 0.94
CA ARG A 106 7.12 4.76 2.23
C ARG A 106 7.74 3.55 2.92
N LEU A 107 7.86 2.43 2.20
CA LEU A 107 8.43 1.20 2.75
C LEU A 107 9.86 1.39 3.25
N LEU A 108 10.72 2.05 2.46
CA LEU A 108 12.12 2.29 2.83
C LEU A 108 12.23 3.23 4.03
N SER A 109 11.33 4.20 4.14
CA SER A 109 11.27 5.08 5.32
C SER A 109 10.90 4.30 6.59
N VAL A 110 9.85 3.47 6.52
CA VAL A 110 9.43 2.59 7.63
C VAL A 110 10.51 1.57 8.00
N ALA A 111 11.25 1.06 7.01
CA ALA A 111 12.37 0.15 7.22
C ALA A 111 13.64 0.84 7.77
N GLY A 112 13.59 2.15 8.07
CA GLY A 112 14.71 2.90 8.64
C GLY A 112 15.79 3.27 7.62
N TRP A 113 15.45 3.38 6.34
CA TRP A 113 16.38 3.71 5.25
C TRP A 113 16.05 5.04 4.55
N PRO A 114 16.14 6.19 5.26
CA PRO A 114 15.60 7.47 4.80
C PRO A 114 16.28 8.04 3.55
N ALA A 115 17.58 7.83 3.36
CA ALA A 115 18.28 8.35 2.18
C ALA A 115 17.77 7.70 0.87
N GLU A 116 17.42 6.42 0.92
CA GLU A 116 16.90 5.66 -0.22
C GLU A 116 15.41 5.94 -0.41
N ALA A 117 14.67 6.19 0.67
CA ALA A 117 13.32 6.74 0.58
C ALA A 117 13.29 8.09 -0.15
N VAL A 118 14.21 9.01 0.18
CA VAL A 118 14.37 10.29 -0.53
C VAL A 118 14.73 10.07 -1.99
N THR A 119 15.61 9.11 -2.28
CA THR A 119 15.97 8.77 -3.67
C THR A 119 14.76 8.27 -4.46
N ALA A 120 13.93 7.40 -3.86
CA ALA A 120 12.70 6.92 -4.47
C ALA A 120 11.73 8.07 -4.78
N ARG A 121 11.50 8.96 -3.81
CA ARG A 121 10.64 10.14 -3.98
C ARG A 121 11.14 11.09 -5.06
N ARG A 122 12.45 11.35 -5.14
CA ARG A 122 13.03 12.16 -6.23
C ARG A 122 12.81 11.53 -7.61
N LEU A 123 12.97 10.21 -7.74
CA LEU A 123 12.70 9.53 -9.01
C LEU A 123 11.20 9.55 -9.37
N ARG A 124 10.32 9.43 -8.39
CA ARG A 124 8.87 9.64 -8.55
C ARG A 124 8.59 11.05 -9.06
N ASP A 125 9.18 12.06 -8.44
CA ASP A 125 8.96 13.46 -8.81
C ASP A 125 9.47 13.75 -10.22
N ASP A 126 10.63 13.22 -10.60
CA ASP A 126 11.16 13.34 -11.96
C ASP A 126 10.24 12.65 -13.00
N LEU A 127 9.63 11.51 -12.65
CA LEU A 127 8.63 10.86 -13.51
C LEU A 127 7.38 11.73 -13.66
N LEU A 128 6.89 12.32 -12.58
CA LEU A 128 5.72 13.22 -12.59
C LEU A 128 6.00 14.55 -13.29
N ALA A 129 7.24 15.03 -13.27
CA ALA A 129 7.72 16.18 -14.03
C ALA A 129 8.07 15.84 -15.49
N GLU A 130 7.63 14.68 -15.97
CA GLU A 130 7.77 14.24 -17.36
C GLU A 130 9.21 14.16 -17.88
N ALA A 131 10.19 13.92 -17.01
CA ALA A 131 11.58 13.74 -17.44
C ALA A 131 11.70 12.60 -18.48
N PRO A 132 12.62 12.73 -19.47
CA PRO A 132 12.75 11.76 -20.55
C PRO A 132 13.26 10.41 -20.02
N GLY A 133 12.78 9.31 -20.59
CA GLY A 133 13.15 7.97 -20.13
C GLY A 133 14.64 7.68 -20.26
N SER A 134 15.32 8.26 -21.25
CA SER A 134 16.78 8.16 -21.41
C SER A 134 17.56 8.68 -20.19
N ALA A 135 17.08 9.74 -19.53
CA ALA A 135 17.69 10.29 -18.32
C ALA A 135 17.31 9.49 -17.06
N LEU A 136 16.08 8.94 -17.01
CA LEU A 136 15.57 8.22 -15.85
C LEU A 136 16.08 6.77 -15.74
N ARG A 137 16.14 6.05 -16.86
CA ARG A 137 16.46 4.60 -16.89
C ARG A 137 17.74 4.26 -16.12
N PRO A 138 18.90 4.91 -16.34
CA PRO A 138 20.12 4.55 -15.62
C PRO A 138 20.03 4.84 -14.11
N ARG A 139 19.29 5.88 -13.70
CA ARG A 139 19.10 6.26 -12.29
C ARG A 139 18.21 5.25 -11.58
N VAL A 140 17.11 4.85 -12.23
CA VAL A 140 16.18 3.83 -11.74
C VAL A 140 16.86 2.46 -11.64
N GLU A 141 17.66 2.06 -12.63
CA GLU A 141 18.42 0.81 -12.58
C GLU A 141 19.43 0.76 -11.42
N ARG A 142 20.12 1.88 -11.15
CA ARG A 142 21.01 1.99 -9.98
C ARG A 142 20.23 1.89 -8.67
N PHE A 143 19.11 2.58 -8.56
CA PHE A 143 18.24 2.52 -7.39
C PHE A 143 17.72 1.09 -7.16
N ALA A 144 17.16 0.46 -8.20
CA ALA A 144 16.63 -0.90 -8.12
C ALA A 144 17.71 -1.93 -7.75
N ARG A 145 18.93 -1.78 -8.28
CA ARG A 145 20.07 -2.63 -7.88
C ARG A 145 20.44 -2.44 -6.41
N ARG A 146 20.50 -1.20 -5.93
CA ARG A 146 20.85 -0.87 -4.54
C ARG A 146 19.82 -1.43 -3.56
N VAL A 147 18.54 -1.21 -3.80
CA VAL A 147 17.44 -1.71 -2.96
C VAL A 147 17.31 -3.23 -3.09
N GLY A 148 17.25 -3.76 -4.32
CA GLY A 148 17.03 -5.17 -4.60
C GLY A 148 18.12 -6.10 -4.07
N ARG A 149 19.38 -5.63 -4.03
CA ARG A 149 20.54 -6.39 -3.52
C ARG A 149 20.87 -6.12 -2.06
N SER A 150 20.11 -5.26 -1.36
CA SER A 150 20.35 -4.96 0.05
C SER A 150 20.07 -6.18 0.91
N ARG A 151 21.13 -6.77 1.48
CA ARG A 151 21.01 -7.89 2.42
C ARG A 151 20.33 -7.42 3.70
N THR A 152 20.71 -6.25 4.23
CA THR A 152 20.12 -5.70 5.46
C THR A 152 18.62 -5.51 5.33
N LEU A 153 18.14 -4.88 4.25
CA LEU A 153 16.70 -4.72 4.00
C LEU A 153 16.00 -6.08 3.93
N TYR A 154 16.58 -7.03 3.17
CA TYR A 154 16.04 -8.38 3.09
C TYR A 154 15.94 -9.05 4.46
N TRP A 155 16.99 -8.98 5.28
CA TRP A 155 16.99 -9.59 6.63
C TRP A 155 16.00 -8.94 7.59
N LEU A 156 15.83 -7.62 7.54
CA LEU A 156 14.89 -6.90 8.39
C LEU A 156 13.42 -7.13 8.01
N THR A 157 13.16 -7.57 6.77
CA THR A 157 11.78 -7.64 6.23
C THR A 157 11.34 -9.06 5.84
N ARG A 158 12.26 -10.03 5.77
CA ARG A 158 11.93 -11.43 5.47
C ARG A 158 11.00 -12.03 6.53
N GLY A 159 10.06 -12.85 6.08
CA GLY A 159 9.04 -13.49 6.91
C GLY A 159 7.90 -12.57 7.35
N ILE A 160 7.97 -11.26 7.09
CA ILE A 160 6.95 -10.31 7.52
C ILE A 160 5.80 -10.24 6.51
N GLY A 161 4.56 -10.40 7.01
CA GLY A 161 3.34 -10.29 6.22
C GLY A 161 3.28 -11.25 5.04
N VAL A 162 3.54 -12.54 5.28
CA VAL A 162 3.43 -13.57 4.25
C VAL A 162 1.99 -13.61 3.72
N LEU A 163 1.82 -13.43 2.41
CA LEU A 163 0.52 -13.46 1.76
C LEU A 163 0.35 -14.78 1.00
N GLY A 164 -0.47 -15.68 1.54
CA GLY A 164 -0.81 -16.94 0.88
C GLY A 164 -1.58 -16.72 -0.41
N ALA A 165 -1.31 -17.54 -1.44
CA ALA A 165 -2.02 -17.46 -2.72
C ALA A 165 -3.53 -17.74 -2.56
N ALA A 166 -3.93 -18.61 -1.62
CA ALA A 166 -5.33 -18.87 -1.32
C ALA A 166 -6.02 -17.62 -0.75
N ASP A 167 -5.37 -16.92 0.19
CA ASP A 167 -5.92 -15.74 0.85
C ASP A 167 -6.03 -14.56 -0.11
N ALA A 168 -5.00 -14.36 -0.93
CA ALA A 168 -5.00 -13.35 -1.99
C ALA A 168 -6.14 -13.58 -2.97
N ARG A 169 -6.36 -14.83 -3.41
CA ARG A 169 -7.50 -15.19 -4.28
C ARG A 169 -8.84 -14.97 -3.59
N ALA A 170 -8.98 -15.39 -2.33
CA ALA A 170 -10.21 -15.21 -1.56
C ALA A 170 -10.57 -13.73 -1.36
N ALA A 171 -9.57 -12.86 -1.18
CA ALA A 171 -9.76 -11.41 -1.09
C ALA A 171 -9.91 -10.72 -2.45
N GLY A 172 -9.68 -11.40 -3.58
CA GLY A 172 -9.73 -10.82 -4.92
C GLY A 172 -8.54 -9.92 -5.26
N VAL A 173 -7.37 -10.17 -4.65
CA VAL A 173 -6.15 -9.41 -4.94
C VAL A 173 -5.65 -9.70 -6.36
N THR A 174 -5.29 -8.64 -7.09
CA THR A 174 -4.69 -8.69 -8.43
C THR A 174 -3.37 -7.91 -8.46
N GLY A 175 -2.73 -7.76 -9.62
CA GLY A 175 -1.55 -6.90 -9.75
C GLY A 175 -0.29 -7.36 -9.02
N PRO A 176 0.56 -6.41 -8.58
CA PRO A 176 1.86 -6.71 -7.99
C PRO A 176 1.75 -7.60 -6.75
N ALA A 177 0.76 -7.35 -5.89
CA ALA A 177 0.57 -8.14 -4.67
C ALA A 177 0.18 -9.60 -5.00
N ALA A 178 -0.63 -9.83 -6.04
CA ALA A 178 -0.97 -11.18 -6.50
C ALA A 178 0.24 -11.92 -7.09
N ARG A 179 1.08 -11.23 -7.87
CA ARG A 179 2.33 -11.78 -8.42
C ARG A 179 3.37 -12.12 -7.34
N ALA A 180 3.31 -11.44 -6.20
CA ALA A 180 4.18 -11.68 -5.05
C ALA A 180 3.58 -12.68 -4.02
N THR A 181 2.48 -13.38 -4.35
CA THR A 181 1.88 -14.37 -3.45
C THR A 181 2.80 -15.55 -3.15
N GLY A 182 2.61 -16.17 -1.98
CA GLY A 182 3.58 -17.11 -1.40
C GLY A 182 4.81 -16.41 -0.81
N GLY A 183 4.87 -15.08 -0.87
CA GLY A 183 5.97 -14.27 -0.39
C GLY A 183 5.59 -13.25 0.69
N ASP A 184 6.62 -12.62 1.21
CA ASP A 184 6.63 -11.63 2.28
C ASP A 184 6.87 -10.21 1.73
N VAL A 185 7.17 -9.24 2.60
CA VAL A 185 7.54 -7.87 2.20
C VAL A 185 8.65 -7.86 1.12
N PRO A 186 9.74 -8.64 1.22
CA PRO A 186 10.70 -8.81 0.14
C PRO A 186 10.15 -9.19 -1.22
N ALA A 187 9.23 -10.14 -1.28
CA ALA A 187 8.61 -10.51 -2.55
C ALA A 187 7.86 -9.32 -3.16
N ARG A 188 7.12 -8.57 -2.34
CA ARG A 188 6.32 -7.42 -2.81
C ARG A 188 7.18 -6.26 -3.28
N TYR A 189 8.20 -5.83 -2.52
CA TYR A 189 9.03 -4.71 -2.97
C TYR A 189 9.87 -5.07 -4.19
N ARG A 190 10.33 -6.32 -4.31
CA ARG A 190 11.04 -6.79 -5.51
C ARG A 190 10.13 -6.83 -6.73
N GLN A 191 8.85 -7.18 -6.55
CA GLN A 191 7.86 -7.10 -7.61
C GLN A 191 7.66 -5.65 -8.08
N TRP A 192 7.55 -4.68 -7.16
CA TRP A 192 7.51 -3.26 -7.53
C TRP A 192 8.77 -2.80 -8.27
N LEU A 193 9.97 -3.23 -7.84
CA LEU A 193 11.19 -2.91 -8.57
C LEU A 193 11.20 -3.45 -10.00
N THR A 194 10.71 -4.69 -10.20
CA THR A 194 10.54 -5.28 -11.53
C THR A 194 9.58 -4.47 -12.39
N GLU A 195 8.45 -4.04 -11.83
CA GLU A 195 7.45 -3.25 -12.55
C GLU A 195 7.97 -1.85 -12.91
N VAL A 196 8.66 -1.18 -11.98
CA VAL A 196 9.31 0.11 -12.26
C VAL A 196 10.31 -0.03 -13.40
N LEU A 197 11.16 -1.06 -13.40
CA LEU A 197 12.14 -1.30 -14.47
C LEU A 197 11.48 -1.59 -15.83
N TYR A 198 10.34 -2.28 -15.80
CA TYR A 198 9.54 -2.55 -16.99
C TYR A 198 8.93 -1.25 -17.55
N ASP A 199 8.32 -0.44 -16.69
CA ASP A 199 7.58 0.76 -17.08
C ASP A 199 8.48 1.89 -17.59
N VAL A 200 9.66 2.09 -17.01
CA VAL A 200 10.59 3.15 -17.46
C VAL A 200 11.12 2.93 -18.88
N ARG A 201 10.98 1.72 -19.42
CA ARG A 201 11.33 1.39 -20.82
C ARG A 201 10.22 1.74 -21.80
N ARG A 202 9.01 1.98 -21.31
CA ARG A 202 7.79 2.21 -22.10
C ARG A 202 7.26 3.64 -21.98
N LEU A 203 8.00 4.56 -21.35
CA LEU A 203 7.53 5.94 -21.11
C LEU A 203 7.16 6.69 -22.38
N GLU A 204 7.77 6.33 -23.51
CA GLU A 204 7.53 6.90 -24.83
C GLU A 204 6.64 6.02 -25.74
N ASP A 205 6.02 4.96 -25.20
CA ASP A 205 5.15 4.03 -25.96
C ASP A 205 3.82 4.72 -26.32
N PRO A 206 3.53 4.97 -27.62
CA PRO A 206 2.34 5.69 -28.05
C PRO A 206 1.12 4.78 -28.19
N ALA A 207 1.27 3.46 -28.00
CA ALA A 207 0.16 2.53 -28.15
C ALA A 207 -1.00 2.92 -27.20
N PRO A 208 -2.26 2.76 -27.63
CA PRO A 208 -3.39 3.02 -26.75
C PRO A 208 -3.35 2.07 -25.54
N LEU A 209 -3.69 2.60 -24.37
CA LEU A 209 -3.81 1.84 -23.14
C LEU A 209 -5.02 0.90 -23.24
N ASP A 210 -4.76 -0.40 -23.09
CA ASP A 210 -5.79 -1.38 -22.76
C ASP A 210 -5.76 -1.64 -21.24
N PRO A 211 -6.78 -1.18 -20.48
CA PRO A 211 -6.85 -1.39 -19.03
C PRO A 211 -6.95 -2.86 -18.60
N ALA A 212 -7.34 -3.77 -19.51
CA ALA A 212 -7.37 -5.20 -19.24
C ALA A 212 -6.00 -5.85 -19.39
N ALA A 213 -5.15 -5.34 -20.29
CA ALA A 213 -3.80 -5.84 -20.54
C ALA A 213 -2.73 -5.23 -19.63
N LEU A 214 -2.87 -3.94 -19.29
CA LEU A 214 -1.96 -3.24 -18.38
C LEU A 214 -2.70 -2.88 -17.10
N GLU A 215 -2.39 -3.57 -16.01
CA GLU A 215 -3.00 -3.29 -14.70
C GLU A 215 -2.51 -1.98 -14.08
N SER A 216 -3.37 -1.35 -13.27
CA SER A 216 -3.07 -0.18 -12.45
C SER A 216 -2.08 -0.50 -11.31
N PRO A 217 -1.55 0.52 -10.60
CA PRO A 217 -0.47 0.32 -9.63
C PRO A 217 -0.81 -0.58 -8.44
N ARG A 218 -2.08 -0.80 -8.14
CA ARG A 218 -2.54 -1.68 -7.05
C ARG A 218 -3.20 -2.97 -7.53
N GLY A 219 -3.47 -3.07 -8.83
CA GLY A 219 -4.19 -4.20 -9.40
C GLY A 219 -4.95 -3.85 -10.67
N ARG A 220 -5.74 -4.79 -11.16
CA ARG A 220 -6.70 -4.54 -12.22
C ARG A 220 -7.69 -3.46 -11.75
N TRP A 221 -7.84 -2.41 -12.56
CA TRP A 221 -8.80 -1.36 -12.27
C TRP A 221 -10.24 -1.88 -12.42
N ASP A 222 -11.07 -1.59 -11.43
CA ASP A 222 -12.51 -1.86 -11.43
C ASP A 222 -13.18 -0.77 -10.59
N ALA A 223 -14.08 0.01 -11.21
CA ALA A 223 -14.75 1.14 -10.56
C ALA A 223 -15.69 0.69 -9.42
N GLY A 224 -16.30 -0.49 -9.52
CA GLY A 224 -17.16 -1.05 -8.48
C GLY A 224 -16.39 -1.74 -7.37
N ARG A 225 -15.17 -2.20 -7.65
CA ARG A 225 -14.30 -2.91 -6.69
C ARG A 225 -12.83 -2.52 -6.88
N PRO A 226 -12.43 -1.32 -6.45
CA PRO A 226 -11.07 -0.86 -6.69
C PRO A 226 -10.05 -1.76 -5.98
N PRO A 227 -8.87 -1.98 -6.58
CA PRO A 227 -7.94 -3.01 -6.13
C PRO A 227 -7.44 -2.78 -4.69
N SER A 228 -7.28 -1.53 -4.25
CA SER A 228 -6.90 -1.22 -2.87
C SER A 228 -7.87 -1.74 -1.81
N ARG A 229 -9.15 -1.96 -2.16
CA ARG A 229 -10.13 -2.54 -1.23
C ARG A 229 -9.82 -4.00 -0.90
N ALA A 230 -9.35 -4.78 -1.88
CA ALA A 230 -8.90 -6.14 -1.67
C ALA A 230 -7.67 -6.18 -0.75
N LEU A 231 -6.72 -5.25 -0.96
CA LEU A 231 -5.52 -5.12 -0.13
C LEU A 231 -5.86 -4.72 1.30
N ALA A 232 -6.72 -3.71 1.50
CA ALA A 232 -7.10 -3.23 2.82
C ALA A 232 -7.84 -4.29 3.65
N ARG A 233 -8.69 -5.12 3.02
CA ARG A 233 -9.40 -6.23 3.68
C ARG A 233 -8.48 -7.31 4.23
N LEU A 234 -7.25 -7.43 3.71
CA LEU A 234 -6.27 -8.39 4.21
C LEU A 234 -5.57 -7.90 5.48
N LEU A 235 -5.54 -6.59 5.73
CA LEU A 235 -4.78 -6.00 6.83
C LEU A 235 -5.18 -6.56 8.20
N PRO A 236 -6.47 -6.61 8.61
CA PRO A 236 -6.88 -7.20 9.88
C PRO A 236 -6.22 -8.56 10.18
N ARG A 237 -6.22 -9.45 9.18
CA ARG A 237 -5.69 -10.79 9.30
C ARG A 237 -4.16 -10.83 9.28
N LEU A 238 -3.53 -10.06 8.40
CA LEU A 238 -2.06 -10.04 8.28
C LEU A 238 -1.37 -9.34 9.45
N LEU A 239 -2.11 -8.53 10.21
CA LEU A 239 -1.60 -7.84 11.38
C LEU A 239 -1.83 -8.62 12.67
N ALA A 240 -2.79 -9.54 12.74
CA ALA A 240 -2.96 -10.37 13.91
C ALA A 240 -1.69 -11.21 14.18
N GLY A 241 -1.16 -11.11 15.40
CA GLY A 241 0.04 -11.78 15.86
C GLY A 241 1.36 -11.15 15.41
N VAL A 242 1.37 -9.97 14.78
CA VAL A 242 2.63 -9.30 14.39
C VAL A 242 3.00 -8.19 15.36
N GLU A 243 4.30 -7.98 15.56
CA GLU A 243 4.82 -6.84 16.33
C GLU A 243 4.54 -5.52 15.60
N TRP A 244 4.43 -4.42 16.35
CA TRP A 244 4.08 -3.10 15.84
C TRP A 244 4.97 -2.62 14.68
N GLY A 245 6.28 -2.83 14.79
CA GLY A 245 7.23 -2.49 13.71
C GLY A 245 6.95 -3.30 12.44
N ALA A 246 6.69 -4.60 12.60
CA ALA A 246 6.32 -5.48 11.50
C ALA A 246 4.96 -5.10 10.91
N ALA A 247 3.97 -4.70 11.73
CA ALA A 247 2.67 -4.23 11.28
C ALA A 247 2.78 -3.06 10.29
N ARG A 248 3.64 -2.08 10.62
CA ARG A 248 3.91 -0.96 9.70
C ARG A 248 4.56 -1.41 8.39
N LEU A 249 5.46 -2.38 8.44
CA LEU A 249 6.07 -2.97 7.24
C LEU A 249 5.06 -3.78 6.39
N VAL A 250 4.10 -4.47 7.02
CA VAL A 250 3.00 -5.14 6.31
C VAL A 250 2.17 -4.13 5.53
N VAL A 251 1.73 -3.06 6.20
CA VAL A 251 0.93 -1.99 5.58
C VAL A 251 1.72 -1.31 4.47
N ALA A 252 2.96 -0.90 4.72
CA ALA A 252 3.81 -0.26 3.70
C ALA A 252 4.19 -1.19 2.54
N GLY A 253 4.18 -2.51 2.75
CA GLY A 253 4.45 -3.51 1.72
C GLY A 253 3.23 -3.89 0.87
N LEU A 254 2.01 -3.57 1.30
CA LEU A 254 0.78 -3.70 0.51
C LEU A 254 0.36 -2.36 -0.11
N ASP A 255 0.54 -1.28 0.65
CA ASP A 255 0.33 0.11 0.29
C ASP A 255 -1.03 0.37 -0.40
N PRO A 256 -2.18 0.00 0.20
CA PRO A 256 -3.49 0.33 -0.38
C PRO A 256 -3.61 1.84 -0.59
N ASP A 257 -4.08 2.25 -1.77
CA ASP A 257 -4.26 3.65 -2.15
C ASP A 257 -5.51 4.22 -1.45
N PRO A 258 -5.37 5.26 -0.61
CA PRO A 258 -6.50 5.87 0.06
C PRO A 258 -7.51 6.52 -0.89
N ASP A 259 -7.07 7.06 -2.03
CA ASP A 259 -8.01 7.68 -2.98
C ASP A 259 -8.94 6.61 -3.58
N GLU A 260 -8.41 5.41 -3.85
CA GLU A 260 -9.20 4.26 -4.28
C GLU A 260 -10.18 3.77 -3.19
N LEU A 261 -9.76 3.82 -1.92
CA LEU A 261 -10.62 3.46 -0.80
C LEU A 261 -11.75 4.49 -0.58
N ALA A 262 -11.46 5.77 -0.76
CA ALA A 262 -12.43 6.87 -0.63
C ALA A 262 -13.40 6.93 -1.82
N ALA A 263 -12.93 6.60 -3.04
CA ALA A 263 -13.77 6.54 -4.22
C ALA A 263 -14.79 5.39 -4.18
N TYR A 264 -14.50 4.31 -3.43
CA TYR A 264 -15.44 3.23 -3.25
C TYR A 264 -16.65 3.68 -2.42
N ARG A 265 -17.84 3.61 -3.00
CA ARG A 265 -19.10 3.68 -2.27
C ARG A 265 -19.69 2.28 -2.20
N PRO A 266 -19.93 1.70 -1.00
CA PRO A 266 -20.74 0.51 -0.93
C PRO A 266 -22.11 0.87 -1.52
N GLU A 267 -22.64 0.02 -2.40
CA GLU A 267 -24.06 0.10 -2.74
C GLU A 267 -24.80 0.05 -1.40
N ALA A 268 -25.48 1.16 -1.07
CA ALA A 268 -26.38 1.18 0.07
C ALA A 268 -27.29 -0.03 -0.12
N ALA A 269 -27.24 -0.97 0.84
CA ALA A 269 -28.19 -2.07 0.88
C ALA A 269 -29.57 -1.42 0.82
N ARG A 270 -30.21 -1.50 -0.36
CA ARG A 270 -31.61 -1.11 -0.53
C ARG A 270 -32.40 -2.11 0.32
N GLY A 271 -32.68 -1.71 1.55
CA GLY A 271 -33.77 -2.28 2.35
C GLY A 271 -35.11 -1.97 1.71
#